data_AF-A0AAV7DWL7-F1
#
_entry.id   AF-A0AAV7DWL7-F1
#
_cell.length_a   1.000
_cell.length_b   1.000
_cell.length_c   1.000
_cell.angle_alpha   90.00
_cell.angle_beta   90.00
_cell.angle_gamma   90.00
#
_symmetry.space_group_name_H-M   'P 1'
#
loop_
_entity.id
_entity.type
_entity.pdbx_description
1 polymer ?
#
loop_
_entity_poly.entity_id
_entity_poly.type
_entity_poly.pdbx_seq_one_letter_code
_entity_poly.pdbx_strand_id
1 'polypeptide(L)'
;MENAAGEEEEQEDRSGQSPGQAPPSSASSLPKEHSQVELEVRVLEALEIYPLAKLQGVHRHFVLYGLMEYLRSRFDRHFSADEVLQLLDRFFNLEVLRPEDNEIEALNREEEFSLPQNFFVKEEL
;
A
#
# COMPACT_ATOMS: atom_id res chain seq x y z
N MET A 1 56.39 28.93 34.51
CA MET A 1 55.75 30.09 33.87
C MET A 1 55.99 29.94 32.40
N GLU A 2 54.94 29.57 31.68
CA GLU A 2 54.95 29.30 30.23
C GLU A 2 54.97 30.65 29.49
N ASN A 3 55.83 30.76 28.47
CA ASN A 3 56.03 31.97 27.67
C ASN A 3 55.12 31.97 26.44
N ALA A 4 54.72 33.19 26.05
CA ALA A 4 53.81 33.52 24.98
C ALA A 4 54.50 33.82 23.63
N ALA A 5 53.65 33.83 22.59
CA ALA A 5 53.62 34.74 21.43
C ALA A 5 54.47 34.44 20.17
N GLY A 6 53.74 34.43 19.03
CA GLY A 6 54.09 34.95 17.68
C GLY A 6 55.25 34.26 16.94
N GLU A 7 55.35 34.24 15.62
CA GLU A 7 54.65 34.80 14.46
C GLU A 7 55.43 34.26 13.22
N GLU A 8 54.80 34.16 12.04
CA GLU A 8 55.42 34.21 10.69
C GLU A 8 56.32 33.01 10.24
N GLU A 9 56.45 32.56 8.99
CA GLU A 9 55.89 32.82 7.66
C GLU A 9 56.40 31.70 6.70
N GLU A 10 55.67 31.46 5.60
CA GLU A 10 56.12 30.98 4.27
C GLU A 10 56.89 29.66 4.08
N GLN A 11 56.26 28.71 3.36
CA GLN A 11 56.89 28.11 2.17
C GLN A 11 55.87 27.45 1.21
N GLU A 12 55.74 28.04 0.03
CA GLU A 12 55.19 27.43 -1.19
C GLU A 12 56.04 26.22 -1.61
N ASP A 13 55.43 25.05 -1.85
CA ASP A 13 55.89 24.14 -2.91
C ASP A 13 54.77 23.18 -3.39
N ARG A 14 54.24 23.54 -4.55
CA ARG A 14 53.98 22.70 -5.74
C ARG A 14 53.49 21.24 -5.61
N SER A 15 52.52 20.98 -6.48
CA SER A 15 52.34 19.77 -7.32
C SER A 15 51.19 18.83 -6.94
N GLY A 16 50.24 18.68 -7.88
CA GLY A 16 49.48 17.44 -8.03
C GLY A 16 47.97 17.54 -8.22
N GLN A 17 47.42 18.54 -8.93
CA GLN A 17 46.06 18.38 -9.50
C GLN A 17 46.11 17.27 -10.56
N SER A 18 45.74 16.06 -10.16
CA SER A 18 45.52 14.92 -11.05
C SER A 18 44.13 15.05 -11.70
N PRO A 19 44.01 15.25 -13.02
CA PRO A 19 42.73 15.31 -13.70
C PRO A 19 42.30 13.88 -14.01
N GLY A 20 41.66 13.23 -13.04
CA GLY A 20 41.26 11.83 -13.22
C GLY A 20 40.24 11.30 -12.23
N GLN A 21 39.60 12.17 -11.44
CA GLN A 21 38.45 11.74 -10.66
C GLN A 21 37.20 11.91 -11.52
N ALA A 22 36.83 10.83 -12.21
CA ALA A 22 35.50 10.70 -12.77
C ALA A 22 34.47 11.04 -11.67
N PRO A 23 33.38 11.74 -12.01
CA PRO A 23 32.34 12.06 -11.03
C PRO A 23 31.91 10.77 -10.32
N PRO A 24 31.55 10.80 -9.02
CA PRO A 24 30.92 9.65 -8.39
C PRO A 24 29.79 9.22 -9.31
N SER A 25 29.87 8.00 -9.82
CA SER A 25 28.92 7.48 -10.79
C SER A 25 27.51 7.67 -10.23
N SER A 26 26.77 8.62 -10.79
CA SER A 26 25.35 8.87 -10.51
C SER A 26 24.47 7.79 -11.15
N ALA A 27 24.80 6.52 -10.95
CA ALA A 27 24.04 5.36 -11.40
C ALA A 27 23.38 4.60 -10.24
N SER A 28 23.26 5.23 -9.07
CA SER A 28 22.54 4.65 -7.93
C SER A 28 21.34 5.52 -7.55
N SER A 29 20.38 5.60 -8.47
CA SER A 29 19.06 6.18 -8.20
C SER A 29 17.93 5.27 -8.68
N LEU A 30 18.05 3.96 -8.53
CA LEU A 30 16.94 3.03 -8.77
C LEU A 30 16.82 1.98 -7.66
N PRO A 31 16.12 2.31 -6.55
CA PRO A 31 15.44 1.27 -5.76
C PRO A 31 13.95 1.57 -5.52
N LYS A 32 13.36 2.59 -6.16
CA LYS A 32 11.92 2.91 -5.99
C LYS A 32 11.02 2.16 -6.96
N GLU A 33 11.45 2.02 -8.22
CA GLU A 33 10.61 1.43 -9.27
C GLU A 33 10.38 -0.08 -9.05
N HIS A 34 11.42 -0.82 -8.64
CA HIS A 34 11.30 -2.24 -8.31
C HIS A 34 10.33 -2.50 -7.14
N SER A 35 10.35 -1.65 -6.11
CA SER A 35 9.44 -1.77 -4.96
C SER A 35 7.98 -1.47 -5.35
N GLN A 36 7.75 -0.52 -6.26
CA GLN A 36 6.42 -0.19 -6.73
C GLN A 36 5.81 -1.32 -7.56
N VAL A 37 6.56 -1.86 -8.53
CA VAL A 37 6.08 -2.99 -9.36
C VAL A 37 5.82 -4.21 -8.49
N GLU A 38 6.66 -4.48 -7.48
CA GLU A 38 6.41 -5.58 -6.56
C GLU A 38 5.13 -5.36 -5.74
N LEU A 39 4.91 -4.15 -5.22
CA LEU A 39 3.67 -3.80 -4.51
C LEU A 39 2.43 -4.03 -5.37
N GLU A 40 2.51 -3.65 -6.64
CA GLU A 40 1.45 -3.84 -7.63
C GLU A 40 1.15 -5.31 -7.91
N VAL A 41 2.18 -6.13 -8.14
CA VAL A 41 2.00 -7.57 -8.33
C VAL A 41 1.36 -8.20 -7.08
N ARG A 42 1.82 -7.81 -5.88
CA ARG A 42 1.29 -8.36 -4.62
C ARG A 42 -0.15 -7.98 -4.36
N VAL A 43 -0.58 -6.77 -4.71
CA VAL A 43 -2.00 -6.40 -4.54
C VAL A 43 -2.89 -7.18 -5.52
N LEU A 44 -2.40 -7.42 -6.75
CA LEU A 44 -3.15 -8.20 -7.75
C LEU A 44 -3.32 -9.67 -7.31
N GLU A 45 -2.29 -10.29 -6.74
CA GLU A 45 -2.39 -11.63 -6.14
C GLU A 45 -3.41 -11.66 -4.99
N ALA A 46 -3.42 -10.63 -4.15
CA ALA A 46 -4.34 -10.56 -3.02
C ALA A 46 -5.82 -10.53 -3.45
N LEU A 47 -6.11 -10.06 -4.67
CA LEU A 47 -7.48 -10.02 -5.21
C LEU A 47 -8.07 -11.41 -5.50
N GLU A 48 -7.24 -12.47 -5.55
CA GLU A 48 -7.74 -13.86 -5.61
C GLU A 48 -8.45 -14.27 -4.32
N ILE A 49 -8.01 -13.69 -3.19
CA ILE A 49 -8.56 -13.95 -1.85
C ILE A 49 -9.64 -12.91 -1.51
N TYR A 50 -9.42 -11.66 -1.94
CA TYR A 50 -10.28 -10.52 -1.66
C TYR A 50 -10.86 -9.95 -2.96
N PRO A 51 -12.00 -10.47 -3.44
CA PRO A 51 -12.53 -10.11 -4.75
C PRO A 51 -12.79 -8.62 -4.90
N LEU A 52 -12.36 -8.05 -6.03
CA LEU A 52 -12.55 -6.63 -6.34
C LEU A 52 -14.04 -6.22 -6.35
N ALA A 53 -14.95 -7.10 -6.78
CA ALA A 53 -16.40 -6.88 -6.76
C ALA A 53 -16.93 -6.61 -5.34
N LYS A 54 -16.25 -7.10 -4.31
CA LYS A 54 -16.63 -6.92 -2.90
C LYS A 54 -16.07 -5.63 -2.29
N LEU A 55 -15.39 -4.77 -3.07
CA LEU A 55 -15.05 -3.40 -2.66
C LEU A 55 -16.27 -2.49 -2.53
N GLN A 56 -17.47 -3.02 -2.74
CA GLN A 56 -18.71 -2.28 -2.69
C GLN A 56 -19.58 -2.64 -1.50
N GLY A 57 -20.42 -1.68 -1.10
CA GLY A 57 -21.36 -1.84 0.00
C GLY A 57 -20.66 -2.20 1.31
N VAL A 58 -21.33 -3.05 2.10
CA VAL A 58 -20.88 -3.43 3.44
C VAL A 58 -19.59 -4.24 3.45
N HIS A 59 -19.27 -4.95 2.35
CA HIS A 59 -18.09 -5.81 2.25
C HIS A 59 -16.79 -5.03 2.05
N ARG A 60 -16.89 -3.77 1.62
CA ARG A 60 -15.74 -2.89 1.35
C ARG A 60 -14.75 -2.85 2.52
N HIS A 61 -15.26 -2.76 3.75
CA HIS A 61 -14.41 -2.68 4.94
C HIS A 61 -13.58 -3.95 5.15
N PHE A 62 -14.19 -5.12 4.96
CA PHE A 62 -13.50 -6.41 5.13
C PHE A 62 -12.45 -6.63 4.04
N VAL A 63 -12.77 -6.28 2.80
CA VAL A 63 -11.83 -6.36 1.66
C VAL A 63 -10.65 -5.44 1.88
N LEU A 64 -10.88 -4.16 2.20
CA LEU A 64 -9.81 -3.21 2.43
C LEU A 64 -8.94 -3.61 3.62
N TYR A 65 -9.54 -4.06 4.72
CA TYR A 65 -8.78 -4.54 5.87
C TYR A 65 -7.92 -5.75 5.51
N GLY A 66 -8.48 -6.72 4.80
CA GLY A 66 -7.74 -7.91 4.34
C GLY A 66 -6.58 -7.57 3.41
N LEU A 67 -6.78 -6.66 2.46
CA LEU A 67 -5.73 -6.16 1.57
C LEU A 67 -4.63 -5.43 2.35
N MET A 68 -5.01 -4.54 3.28
CA MET A 68 -4.05 -3.83 4.13
C MET A 68 -3.20 -4.79 4.97
N GLU A 69 -3.81 -5.81 5.59
CA GLU A 69 -3.09 -6.80 6.39
C GLU A 69 -2.22 -7.73 5.54
N TYR A 70 -2.69 -8.14 4.35
CA TYR A 70 -1.90 -8.92 3.41
C TYR A 70 -0.63 -8.16 2.99
N LEU A 71 -0.79 -6.91 2.56
CA LEU A 71 0.33 -6.06 2.16
C LEU A 71 1.25 -5.76 3.33
N ARG A 72 0.70 -5.49 4.53
CA ARG A 72 1.49 -5.31 5.74
C ARG A 72 2.36 -6.52 6.05
N SER A 73 1.81 -7.73 5.96
CA SER A 73 2.57 -8.96 6.19
C SER A 73 3.68 -9.19 5.17
N ARG A 74 3.56 -8.63 3.94
CA ARG A 74 4.56 -8.80 2.88
C ARG A 74 5.65 -7.73 2.90
N PHE A 75 5.31 -6.50 3.26
CA PHE A 75 6.20 -5.34 3.16
C PHE A 75 6.66 -4.78 4.51
N ASP A 76 6.20 -5.36 5.63
CA ASP A 76 6.46 -4.89 7.00
C ASP A 76 6.15 -3.39 7.18
N ARG A 77 5.09 -2.94 6.50
CA ARG A 77 4.66 -1.54 6.45
C ARG A 77 3.17 -1.44 6.66
N HIS A 78 2.73 -0.44 7.42
CA HIS A 78 1.30 -0.14 7.53
C HIS A 78 0.83 0.54 6.23
N PHE A 79 -0.35 0.14 5.78
CA PHE A 79 -1.03 0.75 4.66
C PHE A 79 -2.33 1.37 5.17
N SER A 80 -2.63 2.57 4.70
CA SER A 80 -3.94 3.19 4.87
C SER A 80 -4.92 2.71 3.79
N ALA A 81 -6.22 2.85 4.07
CA ALA A 81 -7.26 2.50 3.11
C ALA A 81 -7.12 3.32 1.82
N ASP A 82 -6.82 4.62 1.92
CA ASP A 82 -6.60 5.50 0.78
C ASP A 82 -5.41 5.09 -0.08
N GLU A 83 -4.29 4.67 0.52
CA GLU A 83 -3.13 4.16 -0.23
C GLU A 83 -3.47 2.90 -1.02
N VAL A 84 -4.20 1.95 -0.41
CA VAL A 84 -4.63 0.73 -1.11
C VAL A 84 -5.61 1.06 -2.23
N LEU A 85 -6.52 2.00 -2.02
CA LEU A 85 -7.47 2.44 -3.04
C LEU A 85 -6.76 3.11 -4.21
N GLN A 86 -5.81 4.01 -3.97
CA GLN A 86 -4.99 4.64 -5.02
C GLN A 86 -4.18 3.60 -5.80
N LEU A 87 -3.65 2.58 -5.11
CA LEU A 87 -2.93 1.50 -5.76
C LEU A 87 -3.86 0.70 -6.69
N LEU A 88 -5.07 0.39 -6.25
CA LEU A 88 -6.07 -0.30 -7.06
C LEU A 88 -6.56 0.54 -8.24
N ASP A 89 -6.70 1.86 -8.05
CA ASP A 89 -7.14 2.81 -9.09
C ASP A 89 -6.18 2.87 -10.29
N ARG A 90 -4.90 2.50 -10.09
CA ARG A 90 -3.93 2.36 -11.19
C ARG A 90 -4.25 1.22 -12.16
N PHE A 91 -4.97 0.20 -11.72
CA PHE A 91 -5.31 -1.00 -12.50
C PHE A 91 -6.77 -1.05 -12.90
N PHE A 92 -7.64 -0.58 -12.01
CA PHE A 92 -9.07 -0.69 -12.12
C PHE A 92 -9.67 0.69 -12.08
N ASN A 93 -10.56 0.97 -13.01
CA ASN A 93 -11.37 2.18 -12.93
C ASN A 93 -12.45 1.95 -11.86
N LEU A 94 -12.15 2.35 -10.61
CA LEU A 94 -13.02 2.08 -9.46
C LEU A 94 -14.39 2.76 -9.58
N GLU A 95 -14.51 3.79 -10.43
CA GLU A 95 -15.79 4.44 -10.74
C GLU A 95 -16.74 3.56 -11.54
N VAL A 96 -16.23 2.60 -12.32
CA VAL A 96 -17.01 1.66 -13.14
C VAL A 96 -17.47 0.46 -12.32
N LEU A 97 -16.87 0.24 -11.14
CA LEU A 97 -17.30 -0.84 -10.27
C LEU A 97 -18.69 -0.59 -9.68
N ARG A 98 -19.25 0.64 -9.73
CA ARG A 98 -20.52 1.06 -9.07
C ARG A 98 -21.57 -0.06 -9.09
N PRO A 99 -22.23 -0.34 -7.95
CA PRO A 99 -23.22 -1.39 -7.92
C PRO A 99 -24.32 -0.95 -8.87
N GLU A 100 -24.71 -1.83 -9.77
CA GLU A 100 -25.93 -1.63 -10.56
C GLU A 100 -27.08 -1.40 -9.55
N ASP A 101 -28.01 -0.48 -9.81
CA ASP A 101 -29.06 -0.07 -8.84
C ASP A 101 -29.81 -1.28 -8.20
N ASN A 102 -29.88 -2.41 -8.91
CA ASN A 102 -30.43 -3.68 -8.44
C ASN A 102 -29.71 -4.29 -7.21
N GLU A 103 -28.39 -4.17 -7.09
CA GLU A 103 -27.64 -4.74 -5.95
C GLU A 103 -27.85 -3.92 -4.67
N ILE A 104 -28.07 -2.61 -4.83
CA ILE A 104 -28.38 -1.69 -3.74
C ILE A 104 -29.79 -1.99 -3.19
N GLU A 105 -30.78 -2.23 -4.06
CA GLU A 105 -32.12 -2.64 -3.64
C GLU A 105 -32.13 -4.01 -2.94
N ALA A 106 -31.32 -4.97 -3.40
CA ALA A 106 -31.22 -6.28 -2.76
C ALA A 106 -30.65 -6.18 -1.32
N LEU A 107 -29.65 -5.32 -1.09
CA LEU A 107 -29.04 -5.10 0.21
C LEU A 107 -29.92 -4.27 1.18
N ASN A 108 -30.81 -3.43 0.64
CA ASN A 108 -31.74 -2.62 1.44
C ASN A 108 -33.10 -3.29 1.65
N ARG A 109 -33.35 -4.48 1.10
CA ARG A 109 -34.52 -5.27 1.48
C ARG A 109 -34.40 -5.64 2.96
N GLU A 110 -35.23 -5.01 3.79
CA GLU A 110 -35.56 -5.55 5.10
C GLU A 110 -36.33 -6.86 4.87
N GLU A 111 -35.61 -7.97 4.72
CA GLU A 111 -36.22 -9.29 4.90
C GLU A 111 -36.53 -9.43 6.40
N GLU A 112 -37.82 -9.49 6.73
CA GLU A 112 -38.28 -9.81 8.07
C GLU A 112 -37.76 -11.21 8.42
N PHE A 113 -36.73 -11.27 9.29
CA PHE A 113 -36.14 -12.54 9.72
C PHE A 113 -37.20 -13.36 10.45
N SER A 114 -37.73 -14.36 9.77
CA SER A 114 -38.68 -15.33 10.31
C SER A 114 -38.02 -16.71 10.31
N LEU A 115 -38.21 -17.44 11.40
CA LEU A 115 -37.70 -18.81 11.48
C LEU A 115 -38.44 -19.68 10.45
N PRO A 116 -37.75 -20.63 9.78
CA PRO A 116 -38.41 -21.58 8.89
C PRO A 116 -39.58 -22.28 9.59
N GLN A 117 -40.68 -22.55 8.87
CA GLN A 117 -41.90 -23.13 9.46
C GLN A 117 -41.64 -24.43 10.25
N ASN A 118 -40.63 -25.20 9.85
CA ASN A 118 -40.19 -26.42 10.55
C ASN A 118 -39.70 -26.19 11.98
N PHE A 119 -39.35 -24.96 12.37
CA PHE A 119 -38.94 -24.62 13.74
C PHE A 119 -40.14 -24.56 14.70
N PHE A 120 -41.34 -24.33 14.18
CA PHE A 120 -42.58 -24.24 14.96
C PHE A 120 -43.28 -25.60 15.11
N VAL A 121 -42.83 -26.63 14.38
CA VAL A 121 -43.35 -28.00 14.50
C VAL A 121 -42.52 -28.76 15.53
N LYS A 122 -42.71 -28.43 16.82
CA LYS A 122 -42.28 -29.30 17.93
C LYS A 122 -43.51 -29.75 18.70
N GLU A 123 -43.88 -31.01 18.46
CA GLU A 123 -44.60 -31.93 19.36
C GLU A 123 -45.63 -31.29 20.31
N GLU A 124 -46.89 -31.25 19.88
CA GLU A 124 -48.00 -31.56 20.81
C GLU A 124 -48.23 -33.07 20.76
N LEU A 125 -47.63 -33.79 21.72
CA LEU A 125 -47.96 -35.16 22.11
C LEU A 125 -48.97 -35.13 23.26
#